data_AF-A0A6B2H272-F1
#
_entry.id   AF-A0A6B2H272-F1
#
_cell.length_a   1.000
_cell.length_b   1.000
_cell.length_c   1.000
_cell.angle_alpha   90.00
_cell.angle_beta   90.00
_cell.angle_gamma   90.00
#
_symmetry.space_group_name_H-M   'P 1'
#
loop_
_entity.id
_entity.type
_entity.pdbx_description
1 polymer ?
#
loop_
_entity_poly.entity_id
_entity_poly.type
_entity_poly.pdbx_seq_one_letter_code
_entity_poly.pdbx_strand_id
1 'polypeptide(L)'
;MHINSKISLPTISTFLLLISFGCGKKEEVTCIDDCMESYLEQNEMVSYKGEEVGCKFFLSLYEYQNKQYYVLDSHCSDVAINPTDCNGNTLCETGNEKECNEFFKKTKYIGIVGIKP
;
A
#
# COMPACT_ATOMS: atom_id res chain seq x y z
N MET A 1 26.09 -9.21 -81.38
CA MET A 1 26.31 -7.81 -80.95
C MET A 1 25.61 -7.64 -79.62
N HIS A 2 26.37 -7.42 -78.54
CA HIS A 2 26.08 -6.57 -77.36
C HIS A 2 24.72 -6.74 -76.61
N ILE A 3 24.59 -6.80 -75.28
CA ILE A 3 25.44 -6.62 -74.08
C ILE A 3 24.69 -7.30 -72.90
N ASN A 4 25.44 -7.95 -72.01
CA ASN A 4 25.03 -8.36 -70.68
C ASN A 4 24.65 -7.14 -69.82
N SER A 5 23.58 -7.20 -69.02
CA SER A 5 23.53 -6.38 -67.81
C SER A 5 22.93 -7.14 -66.64
N LYS A 6 23.82 -7.51 -65.72
CA LYS A 6 23.52 -8.00 -64.37
C LYS A 6 23.08 -6.79 -63.54
N ILE A 7 21.96 -6.90 -62.84
CA ILE A 7 21.60 -5.96 -61.78
C ILE A 7 21.64 -6.72 -60.47
N SER A 8 22.67 -6.41 -59.68
CA SER A 8 22.90 -6.89 -58.32
C SER A 8 21.93 -6.18 -57.37
N LEU A 9 21.13 -6.95 -56.62
CA LEU A 9 20.34 -6.41 -55.50
C LEU A 9 21.23 -6.31 -54.24
N PRO A 10 21.22 -5.18 -53.51
CA PRO A 10 22.03 -5.01 -52.31
C PRO A 10 21.45 -5.79 -51.12
N THR A 11 22.34 -6.47 -50.42
CA THR A 11 22.17 -7.07 -49.10
C THR A 11 21.82 -5.99 -48.07
N ILE A 12 20.54 -5.85 -47.72
CA ILE A 12 20.08 -5.02 -46.61
C ILE A 12 20.19 -5.85 -45.31
N SER A 13 21.35 -5.69 -44.67
CA SER A 13 21.59 -6.11 -43.28
C SER A 13 20.62 -5.35 -42.37
N THR A 14 19.51 -5.99 -42.00
CA THR A 14 18.53 -5.40 -41.07
C THR A 14 18.90 -5.82 -39.65
N PHE A 15 19.40 -4.83 -38.94
CA PHE A 15 19.86 -4.86 -37.55
C PHE A 15 18.66 -5.01 -36.60
N LEU A 16 18.87 -5.84 -35.57
CA LEU A 16 18.22 -5.90 -34.25
C LEU A 16 16.83 -5.27 -34.07
N LEU A 17 15.87 -6.10 -33.65
CA LEU A 17 14.99 -5.78 -32.52
C LEU A 17 14.70 -7.09 -31.75
N LEU A 18 15.66 -7.45 -30.88
CA LEU A 18 15.40 -8.39 -29.79
C LEU A 18 14.44 -7.69 -28.81
N ILE A 19 13.14 -7.88 -29.02
CA ILE A 19 12.13 -7.50 -28.04
C ILE A 19 12.21 -8.55 -26.94
N SER A 20 13.10 -8.33 -25.99
CA SER A 20 13.06 -8.99 -24.69
C SER A 20 11.74 -8.59 -24.02
N PHE A 21 10.73 -9.45 -24.17
CA PHE A 21 9.59 -9.48 -23.26
C PHE A 21 10.14 -9.83 -21.88
N GLY A 22 10.60 -8.81 -21.16
CA GLY A 22 10.76 -8.87 -19.72
C GLY A 22 9.38 -9.14 -19.16
N CYS A 23 9.12 -10.40 -18.80
CA CYS A 23 8.03 -10.76 -17.93
C CYS A 23 8.35 -10.10 -16.58
N GLY A 24 7.96 -8.83 -16.45
CA GLY A 24 7.91 -8.16 -15.17
C GLY A 24 7.05 -9.06 -14.29
N LYS A 25 7.65 -9.61 -13.24
CA LYS A 25 6.92 -10.32 -12.21
C LYS A 25 5.79 -9.38 -11.82
N LYS A 26 4.56 -9.70 -12.22
CA LYS A 26 3.38 -9.15 -11.58
C LYS A 26 3.51 -9.66 -10.16
N GLU A 27 4.06 -8.84 -9.28
CA GLU A 27 3.77 -8.97 -7.87
C GLU A 27 2.25 -9.12 -7.82
N GLU A 28 1.79 -10.31 -7.41
CA GLU A 28 0.40 -10.49 -7.10
C GLU A 28 0.07 -9.38 -6.12
N VAL A 29 -0.76 -8.45 -6.57
CA VAL A 29 -1.30 -7.41 -5.70
C VAL A 29 -2.15 -8.20 -4.70
N THR A 30 -1.54 -8.60 -3.59
CA THR A 30 -2.26 -9.07 -2.42
C THR A 30 -3.15 -7.91 -2.04
N CYS A 31 -4.44 -8.02 -2.35
CA CYS A 31 -5.44 -7.07 -1.93
C CYS A 31 -5.34 -7.00 -0.40
N ILE A 32 -4.78 -5.91 0.11
CA ILE A 32 -4.94 -5.52 1.50
C ILE A 32 -6.46 -5.44 1.70
N ASP A 33 -6.97 -6.03 2.77
CA ASP A 33 -8.40 -5.97 3.10
C ASP A 33 -8.84 -4.50 3.17
N ASP A 34 -9.48 -4.01 2.11
CA ASP A 34 -9.95 -2.62 2.03
C ASP A 34 -11.29 -2.51 2.74
N CYS A 35 -11.21 -2.30 4.05
CA CYS A 35 -12.36 -2.13 4.93
C CYS A 35 -12.47 -0.68 5.47
N MET A 36 -11.73 0.26 4.88
CA MET A 36 -11.56 1.62 5.42
C MET A 36 -12.90 2.32 5.63
N GLU A 37 -13.76 2.32 4.62
CA GLU A 37 -15.05 3.01 4.69
C GLU A 37 -15.93 2.46 5.83
N SER A 38 -16.08 1.13 5.90
CA SER A 38 -16.84 0.49 6.97
C SER A 38 -16.23 0.71 8.36
N TYR A 39 -14.90 0.76 8.46
CA TYR A 39 -14.22 0.99 9.73
C TYR A 39 -14.42 2.43 10.23
N LEU A 40 -14.37 3.41 9.31
CA LEU A 40 -14.66 4.81 9.62
C LEU A 40 -16.11 4.99 10.10
N GLU A 41 -17.07 4.36 9.40
CA GLU A 41 -18.48 4.39 9.77
C GLU A 41 -18.71 3.81 11.18
N GLN A 42 -18.15 2.63 11.47
CA GLN A 42 -18.26 1.97 12.77
C GLN A 42 -17.70 2.80 13.93
N ASN A 43 -16.69 3.64 13.67
CA ASN A 43 -16.05 4.47 14.67
C ASN A 43 -16.58 5.93 14.69
N GLU A 44 -17.61 6.22 13.90
CA GLU A 44 -18.19 7.55 13.72
C GLU A 44 -17.12 8.60 13.35
N MET A 45 -16.31 8.27 12.35
CA MET A 45 -15.24 9.11 11.85
C MET A 45 -15.45 9.41 10.36
N VAL A 46 -14.89 10.53 9.92
CA VAL A 46 -14.96 10.94 8.51
C VAL A 46 -13.60 10.79 7.86
N SER A 47 -13.56 10.56 6.54
CA SER A 47 -12.30 10.43 5.81
C SER A 47 -11.50 11.72 5.90
N TYR A 48 -10.22 11.59 6.27
CA TYR A 48 -9.28 12.71 6.28
C TYR A 48 -8.98 13.19 4.85
N LYS A 49 -9.04 14.49 4.61
CA LYS A 49 -8.78 15.14 3.30
C LYS A 49 -7.58 16.07 3.31
N GLY A 50 -6.77 16.06 4.38
CA GLY A 50 -5.61 16.94 4.52
C GLY A 50 -5.85 18.16 5.40
N GLU A 51 -6.92 18.17 6.19
CA GLU A 51 -7.23 19.24 7.13
C GLU A 51 -6.20 19.30 8.28
N GLU A 52 -6.20 20.38 9.05
CA GLU A 52 -5.40 20.41 10.27
C GLU A 52 -6.02 19.49 11.34
N VAL A 53 -5.23 18.55 11.85
CA VAL A 53 -5.68 17.57 12.86
C VAL A 53 -5.82 18.19 14.26
N GLY A 54 -4.89 19.08 14.63
CA GLY A 54 -4.88 19.73 15.95
C GLY A 54 -4.94 18.72 17.09
N CYS A 55 -5.87 18.95 18.04
CA CYS A 55 -6.16 18.07 19.19
C CYS A 55 -7.31 17.06 18.93
N LYS A 56 -7.71 16.85 17.68
CA LYS A 56 -8.76 15.87 17.36
C LYS A 56 -8.21 14.45 17.45
N PHE A 57 -9.11 13.51 17.71
CA PHE A 57 -8.80 12.10 17.49
C PHE A 57 -8.74 11.79 16.00
N PHE A 58 -7.76 11.01 15.59
CA PHE A 58 -7.57 10.58 14.21
C PHE A 58 -7.19 9.10 14.13
N LEU A 59 -7.47 8.49 12.98
CA LEU A 59 -7.13 7.11 12.68
C LEU A 59 -5.98 7.07 11.68
N SER A 60 -4.90 6.44 12.10
CA SER A 60 -3.74 6.13 11.28
C SER A 60 -3.85 4.72 10.73
N LEU A 61 -3.57 4.56 9.44
CA LEU A 61 -3.54 3.29 8.73
C LEU A 61 -2.12 2.73 8.67
N TYR A 62 -2.02 1.43 8.94
CA TYR A 62 -0.81 0.65 8.95
C TYR A 62 -0.98 -0.65 8.15
N GLU A 63 0.11 -1.10 7.54
CA GLU A 63 0.23 -2.39 6.88
C GLU A 63 1.19 -3.28 7.68
N TYR A 64 0.71 -4.43 8.16
CA TYR A 64 1.51 -5.41 8.86
C TYR A 64 1.13 -6.82 8.44
N GLN A 65 2.12 -7.63 8.01
CA GLN A 65 1.90 -8.99 7.50
C GLN A 65 0.80 -9.07 6.40
N ASN A 66 0.81 -8.11 5.47
CA ASN A 66 -0.18 -7.98 4.39
C ASN A 66 -1.64 -7.80 4.89
N LYS A 67 -1.82 -7.27 6.10
CA LYS A 67 -3.13 -6.91 6.67
C LYS A 67 -3.19 -5.43 7.03
N GLN A 68 -4.39 -4.90 6.94
CA GLN A 68 -4.76 -3.54 7.33
C GLN A 68 -4.96 -3.46 8.85
N TYR A 69 -4.29 -2.50 9.49
CA TYR A 69 -4.49 -2.19 10.90
C TYR A 69 -4.71 -0.70 11.08
N TYR A 70 -5.55 -0.35 12.05
CA TYR A 70 -5.83 1.03 12.42
C TYR A 70 -5.37 1.32 13.83
N VAL A 71 -4.89 2.54 14.05
CA VAL A 71 -4.53 3.03 15.38
C VAL A 71 -5.24 4.35 15.60
N LEU A 72 -6.03 4.43 16.67
CA LEU A 72 -6.63 5.67 17.14
C LEU A 72 -5.59 6.46 17.94
N ASP A 73 -5.41 7.73 17.62
CA ASP A 73 -4.42 8.59 18.25
C ASP A 73 -4.96 10.02 18.41
N SER A 74 -4.28 10.82 19.24
CA SER A 74 -4.51 12.25 19.43
C SER A 74 -3.20 12.93 19.86
N HIS A 75 -2.85 14.04 19.21
CA HIS A 75 -1.66 14.81 19.59
C HIS A 75 -1.74 15.42 21.00
N CYS A 76 -2.94 15.47 21.59
CA CYS A 76 -3.20 16.17 22.85
C CYS A 76 -3.71 15.24 23.95
N SER A 77 -3.71 13.92 23.74
CA SER A 77 -4.18 12.97 24.74
C SER A 77 -3.41 11.66 24.64
N ASP A 78 -3.02 11.11 25.78
CA ASP A 78 -2.39 9.80 25.85
C ASP A 78 -3.44 8.71 25.56
N VAL A 79 -3.56 8.34 24.29
CA VAL A 79 -4.44 7.25 23.85
C VAL A 79 -3.67 5.94 23.99
N ALA A 80 -4.30 4.93 24.58
CA ALA A 80 -3.74 3.60 24.59
C ALA A 80 -3.62 3.08 23.15
N ILE A 81 -2.39 2.90 22.69
CA ILE A 81 -2.11 2.50 21.31
C ILE A 81 -2.43 1.02 21.14
N ASN A 82 -3.62 0.74 20.63
CA ASN A 82 -4.14 -0.60 20.39
C ASN A 82 -4.47 -0.75 18.90
N PRO A 83 -3.54 -1.28 18.08
CA PRO A 83 -3.81 -1.56 16.69
C PRO A 83 -4.96 -2.56 16.55
N THR A 84 -5.93 -2.23 15.71
CA THR A 84 -7.11 -3.05 15.45
C THR A 84 -7.17 -3.43 13.98
N ASP A 85 -7.58 -4.66 13.68
CA ASP A 85 -7.81 -5.10 12.31
C ASP A 85 -9.19 -4.63 11.79
N CYS A 86 -9.51 -4.98 10.54
CA CYS A 86 -10.80 -4.69 9.91
C CYS A 86 -12.04 -5.18 10.67
N ASN A 87 -11.89 -6.18 11.54
CA ASN A 87 -12.98 -6.76 12.31
C ASN A 87 -13.04 -6.17 13.74
N GLY A 88 -12.18 -5.18 14.05
CA GLY A 88 -12.06 -4.60 15.38
C GLY A 88 -11.27 -5.46 16.37
N ASN A 89 -10.59 -6.52 15.92
CA ASN A 89 -9.77 -7.34 16.82
C ASN A 89 -8.50 -6.57 17.19
N THR A 90 -8.22 -6.46 18.48
CA THR A 90 -7.03 -5.77 18.98
C THR A 90 -5.81 -6.69 18.93
N LEU A 91 -4.70 -6.18 18.40
CA LEU A 91 -3.44 -6.93 18.34
C LEU A 91 -2.70 -6.94 19.69
N CYS A 92 -2.77 -5.83 20.43
CA CYS A 92 -2.04 -5.59 21.66
C CYS A 92 -2.85 -5.95 22.93
N GLU A 93 -3.51 -7.11 22.96
CA GLU A 93 -4.22 -7.57 24.16
C GLU A 93 -3.26 -8.01 25.28
N THR A 94 -3.74 -8.01 26.53
CA THR A 94 -2.96 -8.39 27.71
C THR A 94 -2.37 -9.80 27.53
N GLY A 95 -1.04 -9.92 27.64
CA GLY A 95 -0.32 -11.17 27.44
C GLY A 95 0.31 -11.34 26.06
N ASN A 96 0.09 -10.40 25.13
CA ASN A 96 0.64 -10.43 23.77
C ASN A 96 1.67 -9.33 23.48
N GLU A 97 2.46 -8.96 24.49
CA GLU A 97 3.47 -7.89 24.39
C GLU A 97 4.47 -8.11 23.26
N LYS A 98 4.80 -9.37 22.96
CA LYS A 98 5.74 -9.71 21.87
C LYS A 98 5.15 -9.34 20.52
N GLU A 99 3.91 -9.72 20.23
CA GLU A 99 3.27 -9.42 18.95
C GLU A 99 3.06 -7.91 18.77
N CYS A 100 2.65 -7.24 19.84
CA CYS A 100 2.52 -5.78 19.88
C CYS A 100 3.85 -5.09 19.56
N ASN A 101 4.94 -5.51 20.21
CA ASN A 101 6.27 -4.97 19.94
C ASN A 101 6.76 -5.26 18.52
N GLU A 102 6.44 -6.44 17.97
CA GLU A 102 6.80 -6.79 16.59
C GLU A 102 6.01 -5.97 15.58
N PHE A 103 4.73 -5.68 15.85
CA PHE A 103 3.92 -4.78 15.04
C PHE A 103 4.60 -3.43 14.89
N PHE A 104 4.91 -2.72 15.97
CA PHE A 104 5.52 -1.39 15.88
C PHE A 104 6.92 -1.37 15.24
N LYS A 105 7.65 -2.49 15.26
CA LYS A 105 8.98 -2.60 14.63
C LYS A 105 8.92 -2.84 13.12
N LYS A 106 7.89 -3.56 12.65
CA LYS A 106 7.84 -4.10 11.29
C LYS A 106 6.67 -3.59 10.46
N THR A 107 5.74 -2.88 11.09
CA THR A 107 4.61 -2.27 10.41
C THR A 107 5.08 -1.15 9.49
N LYS A 108 4.33 -0.95 8.41
CA LYS A 108 4.51 0.17 7.49
C LYS A 108 3.38 1.16 7.72
N TYR A 109 3.72 2.36 8.16
CA TYR A 109 2.77 3.47 8.24
C TYR A 109 2.36 3.90 6.82
N ILE A 110 1.05 4.01 6.58
CA ILE A 110 0.49 4.46 5.31
C ILE A 110 0.09 5.94 5.41
N GLY A 111 -0.67 6.32 6.44
CA GLY A 111 -1.17 7.69 6.57
C GLY A 111 -2.35 7.82 7.52
N ILE A 112 -2.75 9.06 7.80
CA ILE A 112 -4.02 9.36 8.45
C ILE A 112 -5.13 9.15 7.43
N VAL A 113 -6.14 8.37 7.81
CA VAL A 113 -7.27 8.02 6.94
C VAL A 113 -8.60 8.52 7.48
N GLY A 114 -8.70 8.74 8.79
CA GLY A 114 -9.92 9.18 9.45
C GLY A 114 -9.66 10.27 10.49
N ILE A 115 -10.63 11.17 10.67
CA ILE A 115 -10.62 12.16 11.74
C ILE A 115 -12.00 12.23 12.39
N LYS A 116 -12.05 12.49 13.70
CA LYS A 116 -13.31 12.74 14.40
C LYS A 116 -13.86 14.09 13.90
N PRO A 117 -15.11 14.17 13.43
CA PRO A 117 -15.70 15.40 12.90
C PRO A 117 -15.60 16.57 13.91
#